data_AF-A0A1C0VWV2-F1
#
_entry.id   AF-A0A1C0VWV2-F1
#
_cell.length_a   1.000
_cell.length_b   1.000
_cell.length_c   1.000
_cell.angle_alpha   90.00
_cell.angle_beta   90.00
_cell.angle_gamma   90.00
#
_symmetry.space_group_name_H-M   'P 1'
#
loop_
_entity.id
_entity.type
_entity.pdbx_description
1 polymer ?
#
loop_
_entity_poly.entity_id
_entity_poly.type
_entity_poly.pdbx_seq_one_letter_code
_entity_poly.pdbx_strand_id
1 'polypeptide(L)'
;MLNRLRNALNQKQEISGADLSFYYHELFESQRTFQLMQTGMSFPEAQIIAHNQAIAEYAVSGYSIYHPEVIEAFPDEFNHNWRNAWGINR
;
A
#
# COMPACT_ATOMS: atom_id res chain seq x y z
N MET A 1 -6.83 6.67 -1.06
CA MET A 1 -6.05 6.09 -2.18
C MET A 1 -6.44 6.65 -3.54
N LEU A 2 -7.64 6.34 -4.04
CA LEU A 2 -8.05 6.64 -5.43
C LEU A 2 -7.99 8.12 -5.81
N ASN A 3 -8.20 9.04 -4.86
CA ASN A 3 -8.11 10.47 -5.13
C ASN A 3 -6.69 10.92 -5.47
N ARG A 4 -5.66 10.40 -4.77
CA ARG A 4 -4.26 10.71 -5.06
C ARG A 4 -3.86 10.19 -6.44
N LEU A 5 -4.24 8.95 -6.74
CA LEU A 5 -4.06 8.34 -8.06
C LEU A 5 -4.75 9.15 -9.19
N ARG A 6 -6.03 9.50 -9.01
CA ARG A 6 -6.79 10.31 -9.97
C ARG A 6 -6.15 11.68 -10.20
N ASN A 7 -5.70 12.34 -9.13
CA ASN A 7 -5.04 13.64 -9.24
C ASN A 7 -3.74 13.54 -10.03
N ALA A 8 -2.89 12.53 -9.75
CA ALA A 8 -1.67 12.30 -10.50
C ALA A 8 -1.94 12.07 -12.00
N LEU A 9 -2.93 11.24 -12.32
CA LEU A 9 -3.35 10.97 -13.71
C LEU A 9 -3.87 12.22 -14.42
N ASN A 10 -4.75 13.00 -13.77
CA ASN A 10 -5.30 14.23 -14.32
C ASN A 10 -4.22 15.29 -14.58
N GLN A 11 -3.21 15.35 -13.70
CA GLN A 11 -2.09 16.27 -13.81
C GLN A 11 -0.96 15.75 -14.72
N LYS A 12 -1.09 14.52 -15.26
CA LYS A 12 -0.03 13.80 -15.98
C LYS A 12 1.28 13.73 -15.18
N GLN A 13 1.16 13.68 -13.86
CA GLN A 13 2.28 13.55 -12.95
C GLN A 13 2.62 12.07 -12.80
N GLU A 14 3.91 11.76 -12.90
CA GLU A 14 4.41 10.42 -12.61
C GLU A 14 4.20 10.08 -11.13
N ILE A 15 3.65 8.90 -10.89
CA ILE A 15 3.49 8.38 -9.53
C ILE A 15 4.86 7.88 -9.06
N SER A 16 5.30 8.36 -7.91
CA SER A 16 6.62 8.05 -7.36
C SER A 16 6.58 7.96 -5.83
N GLY A 17 7.69 7.53 -5.23
CA GLY A 17 7.84 7.47 -3.77
C GLY A 17 6.83 6.53 -3.10
N ALA A 18 6.32 6.95 -1.93
CA ALA A 18 5.41 6.15 -1.12
C ALA A 18 4.11 5.75 -1.85
N ASP A 19 3.57 6.62 -2.70
CA ASP A 19 2.39 6.28 -3.52
C ASP A 19 2.70 5.12 -4.48
N LEU A 20 3.83 5.14 -5.16
CA LEU A 20 4.22 4.09 -6.11
C LEU A 20 4.45 2.76 -5.38
N SER A 21 5.20 2.78 -4.28
CA SER A 21 5.45 1.60 -3.44
C SER A 21 4.15 1.00 -2.92
N PHE A 22 3.24 1.83 -2.41
CA PHE A 22 1.93 1.39 -1.91
C PHE A 22 1.09 0.77 -3.02
N TYR A 23 0.97 1.40 -4.20
CA TYR A 23 0.16 0.83 -5.29
C TYR A 23 0.71 -0.49 -5.82
N TYR A 24 2.04 -0.65 -5.93
CA TYR A 24 2.62 -1.92 -6.35
C TYR A 24 2.38 -3.02 -5.33
N HIS A 25 2.55 -2.72 -4.04
CA HIS A 25 2.22 -3.64 -2.96
C HIS A 25 0.76 -4.08 -3.04
N GLU A 26 -0.19 -3.15 -3.04
CA GLU A 26 -1.63 -3.46 -3.06
C GLU A 26 -2.06 -4.25 -4.31
N LEU A 27 -1.52 -3.89 -5.48
CA LEU A 27 -1.82 -4.60 -6.73
C LEU A 27 -1.29 -6.04 -6.72
N PHE A 28 -0.05 -6.23 -6.29
CA PHE A 28 0.53 -7.56 -6.19
C PHE A 28 -0.19 -8.40 -5.15
N GLU A 29 -0.43 -7.86 -3.95
CA GLU A 29 -1.14 -8.56 -2.88
C GLU A 29 -2.51 -9.03 -3.37
N SER A 30 -3.28 -8.15 -4.02
CA SER A 30 -4.59 -8.48 -4.57
C SER A 30 -4.53 -9.59 -5.61
N GLN A 31 -3.63 -9.48 -6.59
CA GLN A 31 -3.46 -10.50 -7.63
C GLN A 31 -3.00 -11.84 -7.05
N ARG A 32 -2.06 -11.80 -6.11
CA ARG A 32 -1.50 -13.01 -5.50
C ARG A 32 -2.50 -13.69 -4.58
N THR A 33 -3.27 -12.93 -3.82
CA THR A 33 -4.38 -13.44 -3.01
C THR A 33 -5.37 -14.18 -3.90
N PHE A 34 -5.77 -13.57 -5.02
CA PHE A 34 -6.68 -14.20 -5.97
C PHE A 34 -6.11 -15.52 -6.53
N GLN A 35 -4.84 -15.54 -6.95
CA GLN A 35 -4.18 -16.76 -7.44
C GLN A 35 -4.13 -17.88 -6.39
N LEU A 36 -3.83 -17.55 -5.13
CA LEU A 36 -3.77 -18.53 -4.05
C LEU A 36 -5.15 -19.09 -3.70
N MET A 37 -6.20 -18.25 -3.73
CA MET A 37 -7.57 -18.72 -3.55
C MET A 37 -8.00 -19.71 -4.65
N GLN A 38 -7.48 -19.58 -5.88
CA GLN A 38 -7.74 -20.56 -6.94
C GLN A 38 -7.15 -21.95 -6.64
N THR A 39 -6.21 -22.08 -5.70
CA THR A 39 -5.69 -23.38 -5.24
C THR A 39 -6.50 -23.97 -4.10
N GLY A 40 -7.65 -23.37 -3.74
CA GLY A 40 -8.52 -23.81 -2.64
C GLY A 40 -8.16 -23.23 -1.27
N MET A 41 -7.19 -22.31 -1.21
CA MET A 41 -6.82 -21.61 0.02
C MET A 41 -7.94 -20.68 0.49
N SER A 42 -8.11 -20.57 1.82
CA SER A 42 -9.04 -19.60 2.38
C SER A 42 -8.56 -18.17 2.14
N PHE A 43 -9.49 -17.22 2.04
CA PHE A 43 -9.12 -15.80 1.85
C PHE A 43 -8.14 -15.29 2.92
N PRO A 44 -8.34 -15.51 4.24
CA PRO A 44 -7.41 -15.01 5.25
C PRO A 44 -6.00 -15.57 5.10
N GLU A 45 -5.87 -16.86 4.81
CA GLU A 45 -4.57 -17.50 4.60
C GLU A 45 -3.88 -16.99 3.34
N ALA A 46 -4.63 -16.86 2.23
CA ALA A 46 -4.13 -16.34 0.96
C ALA A 46 -3.64 -14.90 1.09
N GLN A 47 -4.40 -14.06 1.80
CA GLN A 47 -4.06 -12.65 2.01
C GLN A 47 -2.77 -12.51 2.84
N ILE A 48 -2.60 -13.27 3.92
CA ILE A 48 -1.39 -13.21 4.75
C ILE A 48 -0.15 -13.60 3.94
N ILE A 49 -0.24 -14.66 3.13
CA ILE A 49 0.88 -15.11 2.28
C ILE A 49 1.18 -14.05 1.20
N ALA A 50 0.15 -13.54 0.54
CA ALA A 50 0.28 -12.52 -0.50
C ALA A 50 0.88 -11.21 0.03
N HIS A 51 0.45 -10.76 1.21
CA HIS A 51 0.96 -9.56 1.88
C HIS A 51 2.46 -9.66 2.14
N ASN A 52 2.89 -10.77 2.76
CA ASN A 52 4.31 -11.00 3.04
C ASN A 52 5.14 -11.10 1.75
N GLN A 53 4.60 -11.71 0.69
CA GLN A 53 5.27 -11.77 -0.61
C GLN A 53 5.39 -10.39 -1.26
N ALA A 54 4.35 -9.56 -1.17
CA ALA A 54 4.37 -8.21 -1.72
C ALA A 54 5.41 -7.32 -1.03
N ILE A 55 5.52 -7.41 0.29
CA ILE A 55 6.55 -6.69 1.06
C ILE A 55 7.95 -7.11 0.62
N ALA A 56 8.17 -8.42 0.45
CA ALA A 56 9.45 -8.96 0.02
C ALA A 56 9.81 -8.54 -1.42
N GLU A 57 8.84 -8.55 -2.34
CA GLU A 57 9.05 -8.26 -3.76
C GLU A 57 9.36 -6.78 -4.00
N TYR A 58 8.57 -5.87 -3.41
CA TYR A 58 8.69 -4.44 -3.71
C TYR A 58 9.58 -3.68 -2.73
N ALA A 59 10.25 -4.40 -1.81
CA ALA A 59 11.13 -3.85 -0.79
C ALA A 59 10.55 -2.57 -0.17
N VAL A 60 9.24 -2.59 0.08
CA VAL A 60 8.51 -1.39 0.48
C VAL A 60 9.10 -0.88 1.78
N SER A 61 9.34 0.43 1.84
CA SER A 61 9.60 1.07 3.12
C SER A 61 8.46 0.68 4.06
N GLY A 62 8.77 0.31 5.30
CA GLY A 62 7.73 0.04 6.30
C GLY A 62 6.72 1.19 6.36
N TYR A 63 7.19 2.43 6.14
CA TYR A 63 6.38 3.64 6.12
C TYR A 63 5.37 3.74 4.97
N SER A 64 5.53 2.98 3.89
CA SER A 64 4.66 3.00 2.71
C SER A 64 3.64 1.86 2.66
N ILE A 65 3.54 1.03 3.71
CA ILE A 65 2.58 -0.09 3.79
C ILE A 65 1.17 0.40 4.12
N TYR A 66 1.06 1.52 4.84
CA TYR A 66 -0.24 2.10 5.20
C TYR A 66 -0.48 3.41 4.46
N HIS A 67 -1.62 3.52 3.80
CA HIS A 67 -2.05 4.72 3.10
C HIS A 67 -2.29 5.89 4.08
N PRO A 68 -2.10 7.17 3.67
CA PRO A 68 -2.36 8.37 4.48
C PRO A 68 -3.70 8.38 5.21
N GLU A 69 -4.77 7.91 4.56
CA GLU A 69 -6.12 7.83 5.18
C GLU A 69 -6.13 6.95 6.44
N VAL A 70 -5.34 5.87 6.48
CA VAL A 70 -5.18 5.02 7.66
C VAL A 70 -4.31 5.73 8.71
N ILE A 71 -3.20 6.33 8.28
CA ILE A 71 -2.28 7.08 9.16
C ILE A 71 -3.01 8.22 9.89
N GLU A 72 -3.89 8.94 9.17
CA GLU A 72 -4.69 10.02 9.71
C GLU A 72 -5.82 9.55 10.63
N ALA A 73 -6.42 8.38 10.34
CA ALA A 73 -7.49 7.80 11.13
C ALA A 73 -7.02 7.23 12.49
N PHE A 74 -5.75 6.84 12.60
CA PHE A 74 -5.17 6.23 13.81
C PHE A 74 -3.96 7.01 14.31
N PRO A 75 -4.13 8.26 14.78
CA PRO A 75 -3.01 9.14 15.12
C PRO A 75 -2.14 8.63 16.27
N ASP A 76 -2.68 7.76 17.14
CA ASP A 76 -1.96 7.16 18.26
C ASP A 76 -1.05 5.98 17.83
N GLU A 77 -1.38 5.33 16.71
CA GLU A 77 -0.61 4.21 16.14
C GLU A 77 0.51 4.70 15.21
N PHE A 78 0.36 5.91 14.64
CA PHE A 78 1.27 6.45 13.63
C PHE A 78 1.91 7.78 14.03
N ASN A 79 3.23 7.75 14.28
CA ASN A 79 4.01 8.92 14.64
C ASN A 79 4.33 9.85 13.43
N HIS A 80 5.07 10.93 13.68
CA HIS A 80 5.43 11.92 12.67
C HIS A 80 6.29 11.36 11.52
N ASN A 81 7.06 10.28 11.73
CA ASN A 81 7.89 9.69 10.67
C ASN A 81 7.04 9.12 9.52
N TRP A 82 5.87 8.57 9.83
CA TRP A 82 4.92 8.11 8.82
C TRP A 82 4.39 9.27 7.98
N ARG A 83 4.02 10.38 8.61
CA ARG A 83 3.52 11.57 7.92
C ARG A 83 4.61 12.22 7.06
N ASN A 84 5.86 12.24 7.56
CA ASN A 84 7.03 12.68 6.82
C ASN A 84 7.22 11.85 5.53
N ALA A 85 7.17 10.52 5.64
CA ALA A 85 7.38 9.61 4.52
C ALA A 85 6.33 9.78 3.41
N TRP A 86 5.11 10.17 3.77
CA TRP A 86 4.02 10.43 2.84
C TRP A 86 3.93 11.89 2.36
N GLY A 87 4.75 12.80 2.89
CA GLY A 87 4.69 14.22 2.57
C GLY A 87 3.37 14.88 2.98
N ILE A 88 2.73 14.38 4.05
CA ILE A 88 1.42 14.86 4.54
C ILE A 88 1.53 15.62 5.87
N ASN A 89 2.74 16.04 6.26
CA ASN A 89 2.91 16.93 7.40
C ASN A 89 2.13 18.22 7.16
N ARG A 90 1.29 18.57 8.13
CA ARG A 90 0.66 19.89 8.21
C ARG A 90 1.53 20.83 9.02
#